data_AF-D7G0W6-F1
#
_entry.id   AF-D7G0W6-F1
#
_cell.length_a   1.000
_cell.length_b   1.000
_cell.length_c   1.000
_cell.angle_alpha   90.00
_cell.angle_beta   90.00
_cell.angle_gamma   90.00
#
_symmetry.space_group_name_H-M   'P 1'
#
loop_
_entity.id
_entity.type
_entity.pdbx_description
1 polymer ?
#
loop_
_entity_poly.entity_id
_entity_poly.type
_entity_poly.pdbx_seq_one_letter_code
_entity_poly.pdbx_strand_id
1 'polypeptide(L)'
;MRLPPEVNRAVYVRNLPFKISADEMYDIFGKYGAIRQIRLGDRQDTRGTAFVVYDDIYDAKAAVDHLSGFNVCGRYLIVLYYQPAKMAKRMDQQAKKKELEELRAKLKVAREEDAAGDTPASK
;
A
#
# COMPACT_ATOMS: atom_id res chain seq x y z
N MET A 1 28.15 -13.15 -7.63
CA MET A 1 26.83 -13.60 -8.15
C MET A 1 26.04 -12.38 -8.58
N ARG A 2 25.42 -12.39 -9.77
CA ARG A 2 24.58 -11.27 -10.25
C ARG A 2 23.16 -11.44 -9.74
N LEU A 3 22.61 -10.43 -9.08
CA LEU A 3 21.23 -10.45 -8.60
C LEU A 3 20.24 -10.26 -9.77
N PRO A 4 19.05 -10.89 -9.70
CA PRO A 4 17.98 -10.66 -10.67
C PRO A 4 17.65 -9.16 -10.77
N PRO A 5 17.22 -8.66 -11.95
CA PRO A 5 16.90 -7.24 -12.16
C PRO A 5 15.70 -6.76 -11.33
N GLU A 6 14.95 -7.69 -10.75
CA GLU A 6 13.79 -7.40 -9.89
C GLU A 6 14.18 -7.14 -8.43
N VAL A 7 15.41 -7.49 -8.02
CA VAL A 7 15.89 -7.27 -6.65
C VAL A 7 16.17 -5.80 -6.46
N ASN A 8 15.66 -5.25 -5.36
CA ASN A 8 15.83 -3.86 -5.00
C ASN A 8 16.15 -3.76 -3.50
N ARG A 9 16.91 -2.73 -3.12
CA ARG A 9 17.18 -2.39 -1.70
C ARG A 9 15.91 -2.00 -0.95
N ALA A 10 14.96 -1.43 -1.68
CA ALA A 10 13.65 -1.11 -1.16
C ALA A 10 12.72 -2.33 -1.26
N VAL A 11 12.06 -2.62 -0.15
CA VAL A 11 11.14 -3.73 0.03
C VAL A 11 9.78 -3.17 0.45
N TYR A 12 8.73 -3.72 -0.14
CA TYR A 12 7.34 -3.40 0.16
C TYR A 12 6.70 -4.53 0.97
N VAL A 13 6.16 -4.16 2.12
CA VAL A 13 5.57 -5.08 3.08
C VAL A 13 4.06 -4.86 3.11
N ARG A 14 3.28 -5.94 3.03
CA ARG A 14 1.81 -5.93 3.14
C ARG A 14 1.34 -6.90 4.21
N ASN A 15 0.07 -6.75 4.56
CA ASN A 15 -0.63 -7.57 5.55
C ASN A 15 -0.06 -7.40 6.97
N LEU A 16 0.54 -6.24 7.26
CA LEU A 16 1.03 -5.93 8.59
C LEU A 16 -0.13 -5.77 9.58
N PRO A 17 0.07 -6.16 10.86
CA PRO A 17 -0.85 -5.80 11.93
C PRO A 17 -1.06 -4.29 11.99
N PHE A 18 -2.30 -3.84 12.18
CA PHE A 18 -2.60 -2.40 12.22
C PHE A 18 -2.00 -1.68 13.43
N LYS A 19 -1.59 -2.42 14.46
CA LYS A 19 -0.98 -1.90 15.69
C LYS A 19 0.55 -2.05 15.71
N ILE A 20 1.18 -2.42 14.60
CA ILE A 20 2.64 -2.61 14.60
C ILE A 20 3.36 -1.27 14.79
N SER A 21 4.32 -1.24 15.69
CA SER A 21 5.15 -0.08 15.97
C SER A 21 6.36 0.01 15.03
N ALA A 22 6.96 1.19 14.94
CA ALA A 22 8.22 1.36 14.19
C ALA A 22 9.34 0.52 14.81
N ASP A 23 9.42 0.44 16.13
CA ASP A 23 10.44 -0.33 16.86
C ASP A 23 10.34 -1.82 16.53
N GLU A 24 9.14 -2.40 16.54
CA GLU A 24 8.94 -3.80 16.12
C GLU A 24 9.35 -4.04 14.66
N MET A 25 9.15 -3.06 13.78
CA MET A 25 9.63 -3.16 12.40
C MET A 25 11.16 -3.18 12.34
N TYR A 26 11.84 -2.36 13.14
CA TYR A 26 13.30 -2.42 13.25
C TYR A 26 13.78 -3.75 13.85
N ASP A 27 13.08 -4.30 14.84
CA ASP A 27 13.44 -5.58 15.44
C ASP A 27 13.26 -6.78 14.50
N ILE A 28 12.22 -6.76 13.65
CA ILE A 28 11.94 -7.83 12.69
C ILE A 28 12.88 -7.73 11.49
N PHE A 29 12.96 -6.55 10.87
CA PHE A 29 13.70 -6.36 9.63
C PHE A 29 15.19 -6.13 9.88
N GLY A 30 15.58 -5.55 11.01
CA GLY A 30 16.98 -5.25 11.35
C GLY A 30 17.84 -6.49 11.60
N LYS A 31 17.21 -7.66 11.84
CA LYS A 31 17.91 -8.95 11.94
C LYS A 31 18.57 -9.39 10.64
N TYR A 32 18.12 -8.87 9.50
CA TYR A 32 18.63 -9.26 8.19
C TYR A 32 19.68 -8.28 7.66
N GLY A 33 19.77 -7.08 8.21
CA GLY A 33 20.74 -6.08 7.77
C GLY A 33 20.44 -4.67 8.24
N ALA A 34 21.32 -3.74 7.86
CA ALA A 34 21.20 -2.34 8.24
C ALA A 34 20.04 -1.66 7.48
N ILE A 35 19.10 -1.12 8.25
CA ILE A 35 17.95 -0.41 7.69
C ILE A 35 18.29 1.07 7.57
N ARG A 36 18.18 1.56 6.34
CA ARG A 36 18.34 2.98 6.01
C ARG A 36 17.09 3.78 6.37
N GLN A 37 15.91 3.24 6.09
CA GLN A 37 14.64 3.93 6.35
C GLN A 37 13.46 2.96 6.41
N ILE A 38 12.54 3.19 7.34
CA ILE A 38 11.22 2.55 7.38
C ILE A 38 10.15 3.62 7.21
N ARG A 39 9.16 3.34 6.36
CA ARG A 39 7.98 4.20 6.16
C ARG A 39 6.71 3.38 6.29
N LEU A 40 6.01 3.57 7.40
CA LEU A 40 4.72 2.96 7.67
C LEU A 40 3.60 3.70 6.91
N GLY A 41 2.66 2.96 6.35
CA GLY A 41 1.45 3.51 5.74
C GLY A 41 0.42 3.85 6.81
N ASP A 42 0.16 5.13 7.01
CA ASP A 42 -0.74 5.65 8.07
C ASP A 42 -2.15 6.01 7.55
N ARG A 43 -2.32 6.18 6.23
CA ARG A 43 -3.63 6.49 5.65
C ARG A 43 -4.56 5.28 5.71
N GLN A 44 -5.88 5.49 5.77
CA GLN A 44 -6.89 4.41 5.71
C GLN A 44 -6.63 3.45 4.54
N ASP A 45 -6.27 3.98 3.37
CA ASP A 45 -6.01 3.19 2.16
C ASP A 45 -4.67 2.42 2.18
N THR A 46 -3.71 2.85 3.03
CA THR A 46 -2.36 2.29 3.09
C THR A 46 -2.06 1.58 4.42
N ARG A 47 -3.04 1.52 5.34
CA ARG A 47 -2.84 0.96 6.68
C ARG A 47 -2.52 -0.53 6.58
N GLY A 48 -1.53 -0.99 7.34
CA GLY A 48 -1.03 -2.37 7.24
C GLY A 48 -0.09 -2.60 6.05
N THR A 49 0.48 -1.52 5.49
CA THR A 49 1.57 -1.59 4.52
C THR A 49 2.77 -0.78 5.01
N ALA A 50 3.97 -1.16 4.59
CA ALA A 50 5.19 -0.43 4.92
C ALA A 50 6.20 -0.54 3.79
N PHE A 51 7.11 0.43 3.73
CA PHE A 51 8.30 0.39 2.90
C PHE A 51 9.51 0.32 3.82
N VAL A 52 10.39 -0.64 3.55
CA VAL A 52 11.66 -0.82 4.27
C VAL A 52 12.77 -0.67 3.24
N VAL A 53 13.72 0.22 3.49
CA VAL A 53 14.88 0.46 2.64
C VAL A 53 16.10 -0.01 3.41
N TYR A 54 16.80 -1.00 2.87
CA TYR A 54 18.08 -1.46 3.37
C TYR A 54 19.23 -0.67 2.76
N ASP A 55 20.38 -0.64 3.43
CA ASP A 55 21.61 -0.11 2.84
C ASP A 55 22.18 -1.05 1.77
N ASP A 56 22.17 -2.36 2.03
CA ASP A 56 22.59 -3.40 1.08
C ASP A 56 21.39 -4.07 0.37
N ILE A 57 21.57 -4.39 -0.90
CA ILE A 57 20.63 -5.14 -1.72
C ILE A 57 20.59 -6.64 -1.34
N TYR A 58 21.69 -7.20 -0.83
CA TYR A 58 21.73 -8.59 -0.38
C TYR A 58 20.92 -8.79 0.91
N ASP A 59 20.95 -7.82 1.82
CA ASP A 59 20.13 -7.80 3.05
C ASP A 59 18.64 -7.75 2.71
N ALA A 60 18.28 -6.88 1.77
CA ALA A 60 16.91 -6.80 1.25
C ALA A 60 16.44 -8.14 0.64
N LYS A 61 17.33 -8.84 -0.07
CA LYS A 61 17.03 -10.18 -0.58
C LYS A 61 16.81 -11.19 0.53
N ALA A 62 17.70 -11.23 1.52
CA ALA A 62 17.57 -12.12 2.66
C ALA A 62 16.25 -11.88 3.41
N ALA A 63 15.87 -10.62 3.61
CA ALA A 63 14.62 -10.23 4.23
C ALA A 63 13.40 -10.72 3.43
N VAL A 64 13.38 -10.55 2.11
CA VAL A 64 12.28 -11.02 1.26
C VAL A 64 12.12 -12.54 1.33
N ASP A 65 13.23 -13.28 1.24
CA ASP A 65 13.21 -14.74 1.20
C ASP A 65 12.73 -15.35 2.54
N HIS A 66 13.05 -14.73 3.67
CA HIS A 66 12.74 -15.28 5.00
C HIS A 66 11.51 -14.68 5.67
N LEU A 67 11.18 -13.41 5.41
CA LEU A 67 10.03 -12.74 6.04
C LEU A 67 8.74 -12.88 5.23
N SER A 68 8.82 -13.27 3.96
CA SER A 68 7.62 -13.59 3.19
C SER A 68 6.95 -14.84 3.76
N GLY A 69 5.70 -14.71 4.21
CA GLY A 69 4.99 -15.77 4.92
C GLY A 69 5.32 -15.86 6.41
N PHE A 70 6.07 -14.92 6.99
CA PHE A 70 6.31 -14.89 8.43
C PHE A 70 5.05 -14.47 9.19
N ASN A 71 4.70 -15.18 10.25
CA ASN A 71 3.50 -14.90 11.05
C ASN A 71 3.80 -13.86 12.13
N VAL A 72 3.17 -12.69 12.03
CA VAL A 72 3.20 -11.63 13.05
C VAL A 72 1.79 -11.40 13.55
N CYS A 73 1.57 -11.67 14.84
CA CYS A 73 0.28 -11.45 15.52
C CYS A 73 -0.91 -12.11 14.80
N GLY A 74 -0.73 -13.31 14.25
CA GLY A 74 -1.76 -14.05 13.52
C GLY A 74 -1.92 -13.64 12.05
N ARG A 75 -1.02 -12.80 11.51
CA ARG A 75 -1.03 -12.36 10.11
C ARG A 75 0.26 -12.76 9.42
N TYR A 76 0.13 -13.41 8.28
CA TYR A 76 1.26 -13.77 7.43
C TYR A 76 1.69 -12.56 6.60
N LEU A 77 2.91 -12.09 6.84
CA LEU A 77 3.48 -10.96 6.11
C LEU A 77 3.69 -11.31 4.64
N ILE A 78 3.48 -10.32 3.78
CA ILE A 78 3.79 -10.43 2.36
C ILE A 78 4.89 -9.42 2.08
N VAL A 79 6.06 -9.92 1.72
CA VAL A 79 7.27 -9.10 1.53
C VAL A 79 7.68 -9.20 0.06
N LEU A 80 7.71 -8.06 -0.63
CA LEU A 80 7.93 -7.97 -2.08
C LEU A 80 9.01 -6.94 -2.38
N TYR A 81 9.80 -7.14 -3.43
CA TYR A 81 10.70 -6.08 -3.90
C TYR A 81 9.91 -4.87 -4.38
N TYR A 82 10.45 -3.68 -4.10
CA TYR A 82 9.88 -2.44 -4.60
C TYR A 82 10.07 -2.32 -6.10
N GLN A 83 8.95 -2.38 -6.83
CA GLN A 83 8.91 -2.22 -8.29
C GLN A 83 8.24 -0.89 -8.64
N PRO A 84 9.00 0.20 -8.90
CA PRO A 84 8.46 1.54 -9.09
C PRO A 84 7.47 1.62 -10.26
N ALA A 85 7.76 0.95 -11.39
CA ALA A 85 6.87 0.92 -12.55
C ALA A 85 5.52 0.25 -12.26
N LYS A 86 5.51 -0.86 -11.53
CA LYS A 86 4.25 -1.55 -11.16
C LYS A 86 3.46 -0.76 -10.12
N MET A 87 4.15 -0.10 -9.19
CA MET A 87 3.51 0.73 -8.16
C MET A 87 2.89 2.01 -8.73
N ALA A 88 3.60 2.72 -9.62
CA ALA A 88 3.07 3.92 -10.29
C ALA A 88 1.77 3.60 -11.06
N LYS A 89 1.76 2.47 -11.78
CA LYS A 89 0.56 1.99 -12.48
C LYS A 89 -0.59 1.68 -11.52
N ARG A 90 -0.32 1.08 -10.36
CA ARG A 90 -1.37 0.80 -9.35
C ARG A 90 -1.92 2.08 -8.72
N MET A 91 -1.07 3.07 -8.42
CA MET A 91 -1.54 4.35 -7.86
C MET A 91 -2.39 5.13 -8.86
N ASP A 92 -2.00 5.17 -10.14
CA ASP A 92 -2.79 5.78 -11.22
C ASP A 92 -4.17 5.11 -11.37
N GLN A 93 -4.21 3.77 -11.33
CA GLN A 93 -5.47 3.01 -11.37
C GLN A 93 -6.35 3.29 -10.16
N GLN A 94 -5.77 3.40 -8.97
CA GLN A 94 -6.52 3.67 -7.74
C GLN A 94 -7.06 5.10 -7.71
N ALA A 95 -6.29 6.08 -8.18
CA ALA A 95 -6.73 7.47 -8.31
C ALA A 95 -7.89 7.58 -9.31
N LYS A 96 -7.76 7.00 -10.50
CA LYS A 96 -8.82 6.97 -11.53
C LYS A 96 -10.09 6.29 -11.05
N LYS A 97 -9.95 5.20 -10.29
CA LYS A 97 -11.11 4.48 -9.74
C LYS A 97 -11.87 5.34 -8.73
N LYS A 98 -11.16 6.06 -7.87
CA LYS A 98 -11.76 6.97 -6.89
C LYS A 98 -12.46 8.14 -7.58
N GLU A 99 -11.82 8.76 -8.56
CA GLU A 99 -12.38 9.87 -9.34
C GLU A 99 -13.64 9.44 -10.11
N LEU A 100 -13.64 8.25 -10.72
CA LEU A 100 -14.81 7.69 -11.42
C LEU A 100 -15.97 7.42 -10.45
N GLU A 101 -15.68 6.96 -9.24
CA GLU A 101 -16.68 6.69 -8.21
C GLU A 101 -17.31 8.00 -7.71
N GLU A 102 -16.50 9.03 -7.45
CA GLU A 102 -16.97 10.37 -7.09
C GLU A 102 -17.80 11.01 -8.21
N LEU A 103 -17.37 10.88 -9.47
CA LEU A 103 -18.11 11.41 -10.62
C LEU A 103 -19.46 10.70 -10.79
N ARG A 104 -19.49 9.37 -10.61
CA ARG A 104 -20.73 8.57 -10.64
C ARG A 104 -21.67 8.92 -9.49
N ALA A 105 -21.14 9.18 -8.29
CA ALA A 105 -21.93 9.61 -7.15
C ALA A 105 -22.56 10.99 -7.41
N LYS A 106 -21.76 11.95 -7.91
CA LYS A 106 -22.26 13.30 -8.28
C LYS A 106 -23.33 13.26 -9.36
N LEU A 107 -23.16 12.41 -10.38
CA LEU A 107 -24.13 12.30 -11.48
C LEU A 107 -25.46 11.65 -11.03
N LYS A 108 -25.42 10.76 -10.05
CA LYS A 108 -26.63 10.17 -9.45
C LYS A 108 -27.44 11.20 -8.66
N VAL A 109 -26.78 12.03 -7.87
CA VAL A 109 -27.42 13.07 -7.04
C VAL A 109 -28.05 14.16 -7.93
N ALA A 110 -27.34 14.62 -8.96
CA ALA A 110 -27.86 15.62 -9.89
C ALA A 110 -29.15 15.15 -10.60
N ARG A 111 -29.22 13.86 -10.99
CA ARG A 111 -30.41 13.31 -11.66
C ARG A 111 -31.62 13.15 -10.74
N GLU A 112 -31.42 13.10 -9.43
CA GLU A 112 -32.52 13.07 -8.44
C GLU A 112 -32.99 14.47 -8.08
N GLU A 113 -32.11 15.48 -8.05
CA GLU A 113 -32.49 16.89 -7.83
C GLU A 113 -33.32 17.46 -8.99
N ASP A 114 -33.00 17.14 -10.24
CA ASP A 114 -33.78 17.58 -11.41
C ASP A 114 -35.18 16.93 -11.48
N ALA A 115 -35.39 15.77 -10.86
CA ALA A 115 -36.67 15.05 -10.86
C ALA A 115 -37.65 15.54 -9.77
N ALA A 116 -37.17 16.24 -8.74
CA ALA A 116 -37.99 16.77 -7.64
C ALA A 116 -38.48 18.22 -7.88
N GLY A 117 -38.02 18.89 -8.94
CA GLY A 117 -38.33 20.29 -9.25
C GLY A 117 -39.62 20.54 -10.04
N ASP A 118 -40.23 19.53 -10.66
CA ASP A 118 -41.44 19.71 -11.48
C ASP A 118 -42.70 19.29 -10.72
N THR A 119 -43.13 20.12 -9.76
CA THR A 119 -44.53 20.11 -9.32
C THR A 119 -45.23 21.28 -10.00
N PRO A 120 -46.19 21.06 -10.91
CA PRO A 120 -46.85 22.15 -11.61
C PRO A 120 -47.72 22.92 -10.62
N ALA A 121 -47.36 24.18 -10.37
CA ALA A 121 -48.19 25.10 -9.59
C ALA A 121 -49.51 25.33 -10.34
N SER A 122 -50.56 24.61 -9.94
CA SER A 122 -51.95 24.91 -10.32
C SER A 122 -52.56 25.87 -9.29
N LYS A 123 -52.73 27.14 -9.67
CA LYS A 123 -53.97 27.91 -9.49
C LYS A 123 -53.89 29.26 -10.17
#